data_AF-A0AAD2AC81-F1
#
_entry.id   AF-A0AAD2AC81-F1
#
_cell.length_a   1.000
_cell.length_b   1.000
_cell.length_c   1.000
_cell.angle_alpha   90.00
_cell.angle_beta   90.00
_cell.angle_gamma   90.00
#
_symmetry.space_group_name_H-M   'P 1'
#
loop_
_entity.id
_entity.type
_entity.pdbx_description
1 polymer ?
#
loop_
_entity_poly.entity_id
_entity_poly.type
_entity_poly.pdbx_seq_one_letter_code
_entity_poly.pdbx_strand_id
1 'polypeptide(L)'
;MPPLISSSSVLSYLLQVGLDSGINPISPEMTGTRALIAFHDPNSGQLILLSYILDPTVKLQRTPLLYRPLDIHLLSSSATLYGGHMATIHDVATIQIYAAFKIIPNKMKIYYVWDRGLYVQGYFPTIHQSAINDLASIATIDVLSATTAKAHNNNIMTLKIIHSIINSISWGILLLIGAITARYLRHIQALWLVWFYAHAGVQLYAVFLGTVGFSIGISVTTRPKSP
;
A
#
# COMPACT_ATOMS: atom_id res chain seq x y z
N MET A 1 -27.60 32.19 41.32
CA MET A 1 -27.38 31.96 39.88
C MET A 1 -25.93 32.27 39.54
N PRO A 2 -25.06 31.26 39.42
CA PRO A 2 -23.81 31.37 38.67
C PRO A 2 -24.00 30.83 37.24
N PRO A 3 -23.28 31.35 36.24
CA PRO A 3 -23.49 30.99 34.84
C PRO A 3 -22.93 29.61 34.50
N LEU A 4 -23.65 28.94 33.60
CA LEU A 4 -23.37 27.63 33.00
C LEU A 4 -22.00 27.63 32.31
N ILE A 5 -21.11 26.77 32.78
CA ILE A 5 -19.88 26.40 32.07
C ILE A 5 -20.31 25.56 30.86
N SER A 6 -20.16 26.15 29.67
CA SER A 6 -20.30 25.46 28.40
C SER A 6 -19.28 24.32 28.31
N SER A 7 -19.72 23.11 28.65
CA SER A 7 -18.98 21.88 28.38
C SER A 7 -19.03 21.60 26.88
N SER A 8 -18.06 22.14 26.15
CA SER A 8 -17.68 21.64 24.83
C SER A 8 -16.27 21.06 24.89
N SER A 9 -16.08 20.03 25.73
CA SER A 9 -14.97 19.09 25.53
C SER A 9 -15.35 18.19 24.37
N VAL A 10 -15.29 18.78 23.17
CA VAL A 10 -15.38 18.08 21.90
C VAL A 10 -14.34 16.97 21.96
N LEU A 11 -14.80 15.72 21.80
CA LEU A 11 -13.98 14.54 21.55
C LEU A 11 -13.22 14.70 20.22
N SER A 12 -12.23 15.59 20.16
CA SER A 12 -11.39 15.82 18.97
C SER A 12 -9.95 15.33 19.16
N TYR A 13 -9.69 14.50 20.17
CA TYR A 13 -8.34 13.99 20.48
C TYR A 13 -7.95 12.67 19.77
N LEU A 14 -8.75 12.13 18.85
CA LEU A 14 -8.64 10.70 18.50
C LEU A 14 -8.16 10.29 17.10
N LEU A 15 -7.58 11.15 16.24
CA LEU A 15 -6.86 10.62 15.06
C LEU A 15 -5.73 11.55 14.60
N GLN A 16 -4.53 11.27 15.11
CA GLN A 16 -3.28 11.86 14.65
C GLN A 16 -2.34 10.75 14.16
N VAL A 17 -2.84 9.85 13.30
CA VAL A 17 -2.03 8.73 12.79
C VAL A 17 -0.94 9.30 11.89
N GLY A 18 0.31 9.26 12.35
CA GLY A 18 1.46 9.70 11.57
C GLY A 18 1.88 8.58 10.63
N LEU A 19 1.95 8.84 9.33
CA LEU A 19 2.64 7.94 8.41
C LEU A 19 4.10 8.40 8.34
N ASP A 20 5.01 7.52 8.72
CA ASP A 20 6.45 7.77 8.60
C ASP A 20 7.06 6.91 7.52
N SER A 21 7.87 7.54 6.69
CA SER A 21 8.65 6.85 5.66
C SER A 21 10.02 7.48 5.56
N GLY A 22 11.06 6.68 5.33
CA GLY A 22 12.41 7.19 5.38
C GLY A 22 13.43 6.30 4.73
N ILE A 23 14.63 6.85 4.61
CA ILE A 23 15.77 6.16 4.04
C ILE A 23 16.84 6.01 5.12
N ASN A 24 17.28 4.78 5.34
CA ASN A 24 18.47 4.49 6.12
C ASN A 24 19.65 4.21 5.17
N PRO A 25 20.71 5.02 5.20
CA PRO A 25 21.86 4.87 4.32
C PRO A 25 22.95 3.92 4.86
N ILE A 26 22.71 3.25 6.01
CA ILE A 26 23.70 2.42 6.72
C ILE A 26 23.16 0.99 6.95
N SER A 27 21.94 0.84 7.47
CA SER A 27 21.40 -0.44 7.92
C SER A 27 19.90 -0.61 7.62
N PRO A 28 19.39 -1.86 7.50
CA PRO A 28 17.96 -2.16 7.37
C PRO A 28 17.25 -2.07 8.73
N GLU A 29 17.23 -0.89 9.35
CA GLU A 29 16.56 -0.68 10.64
C GLU A 29 16.05 0.76 10.77
N MET A 30 15.07 0.99 11.66
CA MET A 30 14.57 2.35 11.90
C MET A 30 15.63 3.28 12.49
N THR A 31 16.58 2.74 13.27
CA THR A 31 17.66 3.53 13.87
C THR A 31 18.66 3.97 12.80
N GLY A 32 18.93 5.26 12.71
CA GLY A 32 19.68 5.86 11.61
C GLY A 32 18.82 6.25 10.41
N THR A 33 17.49 6.11 10.47
CA THR A 33 16.61 6.49 9.36
C THR A 33 16.47 8.01 9.26
N ARG A 34 16.56 8.52 8.04
CA ARG A 34 16.18 9.88 7.68
C ARG A 34 14.72 9.82 7.28
N ALA A 35 13.84 10.14 8.22
CA ALA A 35 12.41 9.96 8.10
C ALA A 35 11.72 11.26 7.68
N LEU A 36 10.69 11.09 6.87
CA LEU A 36 9.67 12.07 6.54
C LEU A 36 8.38 11.60 7.19
N ILE A 37 7.83 12.43 8.07
CA ILE A 37 6.67 12.08 8.88
C ILE A 37 5.56 13.08 8.54
N ALA A 38 4.45 12.54 8.04
CA ALA A 38 3.27 13.31 7.69
C ALA A 38 2.26 13.23 8.82
N PHE A 39 1.79 14.38 9.30
CA PHE A 39 0.77 14.47 10.34
C PHE A 39 0.03 15.82 10.25
N HIS A 40 -1.11 15.97 10.93
CA HIS A 40 -1.83 17.23 11.00
C HIS A 40 -1.18 18.22 11.96
N ASP A 41 -1.03 19.47 11.57
CA ASP A 41 -0.54 20.51 12.46
C ASP A 41 -1.49 20.68 13.66
N PRO A 42 -1.01 20.58 14.91
CA PRO A 42 -1.88 20.69 16.09
C PRO A 42 -2.59 22.05 16.22
N ASN A 43 -2.07 23.09 15.57
CA ASN A 43 -2.64 24.44 15.62
C ASN A 43 -3.65 24.70 14.49
N SER A 44 -3.30 24.37 13.25
CA SER A 44 -4.13 24.66 12.07
C SER A 44 -4.96 23.47 11.56
N GLY A 45 -4.65 22.24 12.00
CA GLY A 45 -5.24 21.01 11.47
C GLY A 45 -4.82 20.68 10.02
N GLN A 46 -3.91 21.45 9.42
CA GLN A 46 -3.43 21.21 8.05
C GLN A 46 -2.44 20.04 8.02
N LEU A 47 -2.45 19.24 6.94
CA LEU A 47 -1.43 18.21 6.74
C LEU A 47 -0.06 18.85 6.54
N ILE A 48 0.90 18.51 7.41
CA ILE A 48 2.29 18.93 7.33
C ILE A 48 3.20 17.72 7.15
N LEU A 49 4.32 17.94 6.47
CA LEU A 49 5.37 16.96 6.27
C LEU A 49 6.66 17.49 6.88
N LEU A 50 7.14 16.85 7.93
CA LEU A 50 8.36 17.24 8.62
C LEU A 50 9.43 16.16 8.49
N SER A 51 10.66 16.62 8.60
CA SER A 51 11.85 15.80 8.45
C SER A 51 12.52 15.53 9.79
N TYR A 52 12.91 14.28 10.00
CA TYR A 52 13.49 13.80 11.23
C TYR A 52 14.69 12.89 10.94
N ILE A 53 15.64 12.86 11.87
CA ILE A 53 16.75 11.91 11.83
C ILE A 53 16.68 11.10 13.11
N LEU A 54 16.35 9.81 12.96
CA LEU A 54 16.25 8.89 14.08
C LEU A 54 17.66 8.47 14.51
N ASP A 55 18.23 9.16 15.48
CA ASP A 55 19.53 8.80 16.05
C ASP A 55 19.36 7.67 17.09
N PRO A 56 20.36 6.78 17.31
CA PRO A 56 20.34 5.83 18.42
C PRO A 56 19.99 6.45 19.79
N THR A 57 20.37 7.70 20.01
CA THR A 57 20.05 8.46 21.23
C THR A 57 18.56 8.75 21.40
N VAL A 58 17.82 8.91 20.30
CA VAL A 58 16.36 9.05 20.31
C VAL A 58 15.69 7.74 20.73
N LYS A 59 16.15 6.61 20.18
CA LYS A 59 15.64 5.28 20.56
C LYS A 59 15.82 5.00 22.04
N LEU A 60 16.94 5.46 22.61
CA LEU A 60 17.26 5.32 24.03
C LEU A 60 16.60 6.40 24.91
N GLN A 61 15.74 7.26 24.35
CA GLN A 61 15.06 8.37 25.04
C GLN A 61 16.03 9.35 25.74
N ARG A 62 17.31 9.38 25.33
CA ARG A 62 18.30 10.31 25.90
C ARG A 62 18.11 11.73 25.37
N THR A 63 17.53 11.87 24.19
CA THR A 63 17.27 13.15 23.53
C THR A 63 15.90 13.12 22.86
N PRO A 64 15.15 14.25 22.88
CA PRO A 64 13.87 14.34 22.18
C PRO A 64 14.06 14.25 20.66
N LEU A 65 13.08 13.68 19.96
CA LEU A 65 13.07 13.63 18.49
C LEU A 65 12.69 15.00 17.94
N LEU A 66 13.69 15.76 17.51
CA LEU A 66 13.51 17.10 16.93
C LEU A 66 13.52 17.04 15.40
N TYR A 67 12.64 17.82 14.78
CA TYR A 67 12.66 18.01 13.34
C TYR A 67 13.92 18.79 12.94
N ARG A 68 14.58 18.36 11.86
CA ARG A 68 15.78 19.02 11.34
C ARG A 68 15.99 18.70 9.86
N PRO A 69 16.66 19.60 9.11
CA PRO A 69 17.03 19.32 7.73
C PRO A 69 17.79 18.00 7.61
N LEU A 70 17.49 17.23 6.57
CA LEU A 70 18.18 15.96 6.31
C LEU A 70 19.63 16.23 5.91
N ASP A 71 20.51 15.33 6.32
CA ASP A 71 21.90 15.26 5.87
C ASP A 71 22.06 14.62 4.46
N ILE A 72 20.94 14.29 3.83
CA ILE A 72 20.86 13.82 2.45
C ILE A 72 20.20 14.88 1.57
N HIS A 73 20.63 14.96 0.30
CA HIS A 73 20.10 15.91 -0.66
C HIS A 73 18.66 15.55 -1.07
N LEU A 74 17.69 16.02 -0.28
CA LEU A 74 16.27 16.03 -0.60
C LEU A 74 15.98 17.15 -1.60
N LEU A 75 15.56 16.79 -2.80
CA LEU A 75 15.25 17.73 -3.89
C LEU A 75 13.85 18.31 -3.74
N SER A 76 12.89 17.48 -3.36
CA SER A 76 11.51 17.88 -3.09
C SER A 76 10.82 16.85 -2.21
N SER A 77 9.84 17.31 -1.43
CA SER A 77 8.96 16.45 -0.65
C SER A 77 7.57 17.05 -0.55
N SER A 78 6.53 16.23 -0.70
CA SER A 78 5.15 16.64 -0.48
C SER A 78 4.35 15.49 0.11
N ALA A 79 3.30 15.82 0.86
CA ALA A 79 2.33 14.86 1.35
C ALA A 79 0.94 15.26 0.86
N THR A 80 0.16 14.29 0.41
CA THR A 80 -1.23 14.50 0.00
C THR A 80 -2.13 13.52 0.72
N LEU A 81 -3.26 14.02 1.19
CA LEU A 81 -4.30 13.21 1.81
C LEU A 81 -5.26 12.77 0.70
N TYR A 82 -5.34 11.45 0.48
CA TYR A 82 -6.33 10.87 -0.42
C TYR A 82 -7.48 10.29 0.41
N GLY A 83 -8.61 10.99 0.40
CA GLY A 83 -9.81 10.69 1.16
C GLY A 83 -10.62 11.96 1.27
N GLY A 84 -11.89 11.94 0.84
CA GLY A 84 -12.75 13.12 0.87
C GLY A 84 -12.93 13.67 2.30
N HIS A 85 -13.67 14.78 2.40
CA HIS A 85 -13.99 15.52 3.64
C HIS A 85 -14.68 14.70 4.77
N MET A 86 -14.79 13.37 4.62
CA MET A 86 -15.46 12.42 5.51
C MET A 86 -14.61 11.18 5.84
N ALA A 87 -13.28 11.30 5.85
CA ALA A 87 -12.42 10.24 6.40
C ALA A 87 -12.48 10.25 7.94
N THR A 88 -13.63 9.88 8.50
CA THR A 88 -13.85 9.74 9.94
C THR A 88 -13.66 8.29 10.37
N ILE A 89 -12.75 8.11 11.34
CA ILE A 89 -12.66 7.09 12.41
C ILE A 89 -12.60 5.60 12.01
N HIS A 90 -13.08 5.19 10.84
CA HIS A 90 -12.99 3.80 10.36
C HIS A 90 -12.60 3.65 8.88
N ASP A 91 -12.55 4.74 8.10
CA ASP A 91 -12.21 4.68 6.67
C ASP A 91 -10.83 5.27 6.37
N VAL A 92 -10.09 4.49 5.58
CA VAL A 92 -8.67 4.57 5.27
C VAL A 92 -8.33 5.90 4.57
N ALA A 93 -8.11 6.96 5.34
CA ALA A 93 -7.42 8.15 4.86
C ALA A 93 -6.02 7.72 4.42
N THR A 94 -5.77 7.69 3.11
CA THR A 94 -4.48 7.25 2.58
C THR A 94 -3.59 8.48 2.42
N ILE A 95 -2.58 8.59 3.27
CA ILE A 95 -1.55 9.62 3.11
C ILE A 95 -0.53 9.11 2.10
N GLN A 96 -0.30 9.87 1.03
CA GLN A 96 0.78 9.61 0.07
C GLN A 96 1.89 10.63 0.27
N ILE A 97 3.11 10.14 0.50
CA ILE A 97 4.31 10.95 0.63
C ILE A 97 5.11 10.80 -0.66
N TYR A 98 5.36 11.91 -1.35
CA TYR A 98 6.27 12.00 -2.49
C TYR A 98 7.57 12.61 -2.00
N ALA A 99 8.71 11.98 -2.33
CA ALA A 99 10.02 12.49 -2.01
C ALA A 99 11.02 12.17 -3.11
N ALA A 100 11.79 13.16 -3.54
CA ALA A 100 12.85 13.00 -4.53
C ALA A 100 14.21 13.20 -3.86
N PHE A 101 15.07 12.19 -3.95
CA PHE A 101 16.41 12.23 -3.37
C PHE A 101 17.47 12.17 -4.46
N LYS A 102 18.51 12.99 -4.33
CA LYS A 102 19.71 12.86 -5.16
C LYS A 102 20.55 11.70 -4.63
N ILE A 103 20.69 10.65 -5.43
CA ILE A 103 21.49 9.48 -5.08
C ILE A 103 22.98 9.85 -5.15
N ILE A 104 23.73 9.47 -4.13
CA ILE A 104 25.19 9.62 -4.10
C ILE A 104 25.77 8.47 -4.96
N PRO A 105 26.59 8.76 -5.99
CA PRO A 105 27.00 7.80 -7.01
C PRO A 105 27.86 6.60 -6.55
N ASN A 106 28.11 6.44 -5.24
CA ASN A 106 28.90 5.33 -4.67
C ASN A 106 28.15 4.52 -3.60
N LYS A 107 26.84 4.74 -3.41
CA LYS A 107 26.02 3.92 -2.51
C LYS A 107 25.10 3.01 -3.32
N MET A 108 25.45 1.72 -3.32
CA MET A 108 24.74 0.70 -4.09
C MET A 108 23.51 0.15 -3.37
N LYS A 109 23.42 0.25 -2.03
CA LYS A 109 22.27 -0.24 -1.26
C LYS A 109 21.64 0.88 -0.46
N ILE A 110 20.32 1.00 -0.58
CA ILE A 110 19.49 1.96 0.11
C ILE A 110 18.42 1.16 0.85
N TYR A 111 18.29 1.37 2.16
CA TYR A 111 17.24 0.74 2.94
C TYR A 111 16.10 1.73 3.08
N TYR A 112 14.95 1.40 2.50
CA TYR A 112 13.71 2.13 2.67
C TYR A 112 12.95 1.53 3.84
N VAL A 113 12.49 2.38 4.75
CA VAL A 113 11.77 1.96 5.96
C VAL A 113 10.49 2.77 6.04
N TRP A 114 9.39 2.14 6.42
CA TRP A 114 8.12 2.83 6.65
C TRP A 114 7.48 2.31 7.92
N ASP A 115 6.68 3.14 8.57
CA ASP A 115 5.90 2.72 9.73
C ASP A 115 4.66 3.62 9.90
N ARG A 116 3.89 3.38 10.95
CA ARG A 116 2.78 4.23 11.38
C ARG A 116 2.79 4.45 12.88
N GLY A 117 2.77 5.71 13.28
CA GLY A 117 2.57 6.13 14.67
C GLY A 117 1.09 6.29 15.03
N LEU A 118 0.74 6.00 16.29
CA LEU A 118 -0.63 6.17 16.80
C LEU A 118 -1.03 7.65 16.96
N TYR A 119 -0.12 8.46 17.50
CA TYR A 119 -0.34 9.90 17.69
C TYR A 119 0.99 10.68 17.77
N VAL A 120 0.90 11.98 17.52
CA VAL A 120 2.01 12.95 17.63
C VAL A 120 1.69 13.92 18.76
N GLN A 121 2.63 14.14 19.68
CA GLN A 121 2.48 15.10 20.76
C GLN A 121 3.07 16.45 20.35
N GLY A 122 2.22 17.37 19.89
CA GLY A 122 2.68 18.63 19.30
C GLY A 122 3.39 18.37 17.96
N TYR A 123 4.70 18.64 17.88
CA TYR A 123 5.55 18.30 16.73
C TYR A 123 6.51 17.14 17.02
N PHE A 124 6.27 16.39 18.09
CA PHE A 124 7.10 15.27 18.55
C PHE A 124 6.35 13.94 18.33
N PRO A 125 6.71 13.15 17.31
CA PRO A 125 6.17 11.81 17.13
C PRO A 125 6.46 10.94 18.34
N THR A 126 5.47 10.18 18.77
CA THR A 126 5.61 9.29 19.93
C THR A 126 6.15 7.93 19.54
N ILE A 127 6.70 7.22 20.52
CA ILE A 127 7.17 5.85 20.33
C ILE A 127 5.94 4.95 20.11
N HIS A 128 5.93 4.23 19.01
CA HIS A 128 4.92 3.23 18.68
C HIS A 128 5.40 1.82 18.99
N GLN A 129 4.43 0.90 19.11
CA GLN A 129 4.71 -0.49 19.42
C GLN A 129 5.42 -1.16 18.25
N SER A 130 6.55 -1.82 18.51
CA SER A 130 7.29 -2.59 17.50
C SER A 130 6.64 -3.96 17.28
N ALA A 131 5.42 -3.98 16.74
CA ALA A 131 4.79 -5.23 16.37
C ALA A 131 5.53 -5.88 15.18
N ILE A 132 5.37 -7.20 14.99
CA ILE A 132 6.14 -7.97 14.00
C ILE A 132 5.90 -7.45 12.57
N ASN A 133 4.69 -6.97 12.27
CA ASN A 133 4.32 -6.34 11.00
C ASN A 133 5.01 -4.98 10.77
N ASP A 134 5.29 -4.24 11.83
CA ASP A 134 5.93 -2.92 11.76
C ASP A 134 7.45 -3.11 11.62
N LEU A 135 8.01 -4.12 12.29
CA LEU A 135 9.40 -4.57 12.13
C LEU A 135 9.72 -5.13 10.73
N ALA A 136 8.71 -5.62 10.00
CA ALA A 136 8.86 -6.11 8.63
C ALA A 136 8.75 -5.01 7.56
N SER A 137 8.56 -3.75 7.95
CA SER A 137 8.35 -2.62 7.04
C SER A 137 9.66 -2.02 6.53
N ILE A 138 10.50 -2.88 5.96
CA ILE A 138 11.81 -2.53 5.39
C ILE A 138 11.88 -3.07 3.96
N ALA A 139 12.34 -2.27 3.02
CA ALA A 139 12.65 -2.68 1.66
C ALA A 139 14.10 -2.30 1.34
N THR A 140 14.88 -3.27 0.87
CA THR A 140 16.24 -3.01 0.40
C THR A 140 16.21 -2.75 -1.10
N ILE A 141 16.62 -1.55 -1.49
CA ILE A 141 16.79 -1.15 -2.87
C ILE A 141 18.28 -1.15 -3.16
N ASP A 142 18.73 -2.16 -3.89
CA ASP A 142 20.05 -2.13 -4.50
C ASP A 142 19.94 -1.35 -5.82
N VAL A 143 20.69 -0.26 -6.00
CA VAL A 143 20.63 0.65 -7.14
C VAL A 143 21.19 0.01 -8.42
N LEU A 144 22.19 -0.87 -8.30
CA LEU A 144 22.67 -1.67 -9.44
C LEU A 144 21.65 -2.74 -9.77
N SER A 145 21.18 -3.43 -8.73
CA SER A 145 20.14 -4.43 -8.90
C SER A 145 18.75 -3.82 -9.08
N ALA A 146 18.51 -2.51 -9.06
CA ALA A 146 17.17 -1.96 -9.31
C ALA A 146 16.78 -2.21 -10.78
N THR A 147 17.77 -2.45 -11.63
CA THR A 147 17.59 -3.00 -12.98
C THR A 147 17.30 -4.51 -12.99
N THR A 148 17.78 -5.29 -12.00
CA THR A 148 17.64 -6.77 -11.90
C THR A 148 16.65 -7.28 -10.84
N ALA A 149 16.17 -6.44 -9.92
CA ALA A 149 15.22 -6.71 -8.82
C ALA A 149 13.79 -6.92 -9.33
N LYS A 150 13.62 -6.91 -10.65
CA LYS A 150 12.46 -7.51 -11.32
C LYS A 150 12.40 -9.04 -11.15
N ALA A 151 13.39 -9.69 -10.54
CA ALA A 151 13.52 -11.15 -10.52
C ALA A 151 13.03 -11.89 -9.26
N HIS A 152 12.76 -11.26 -8.12
CA HIS A 152 12.20 -11.98 -6.94
C HIS A 152 10.66 -11.87 -6.85
N ASN A 153 10.11 -10.79 -7.39
CA ASN A 153 8.67 -10.49 -7.42
C ASN A 153 7.99 -11.12 -8.66
N ASN A 154 8.79 -11.68 -9.57
CA ASN A 154 8.35 -12.20 -10.87
C ASN A 154 7.31 -13.31 -10.72
N ASN A 155 7.41 -14.19 -9.72
CA ASN A 155 6.50 -15.32 -9.58
C ASN A 155 5.12 -14.86 -9.10
N ILE A 156 5.06 -13.95 -8.11
CA ILE A 156 3.77 -13.41 -7.63
C ILE A 156 3.14 -12.49 -8.69
N MET A 157 3.94 -11.65 -9.35
CA MET A 157 3.46 -10.78 -10.44
C MET A 157 2.98 -11.61 -11.63
N THR A 158 3.72 -12.64 -12.03
CA THR A 158 3.31 -13.58 -13.09
C THR A 158 2.03 -14.31 -12.71
N LEU A 159 1.89 -14.79 -11.46
CA LEU A 159 0.65 -15.43 -11.00
C LEU A 159 -0.55 -14.47 -11.00
N LYS A 160 -0.35 -13.19 -10.62
CA LYS A 160 -1.39 -12.14 -10.72
C LYS A 160 -1.82 -11.92 -12.17
N ILE A 161 -0.86 -11.82 -13.09
CA ILE A 161 -1.12 -11.64 -14.52
C ILE A 161 -1.86 -12.86 -15.09
N ILE A 162 -1.40 -14.07 -14.79
CA ILE A 162 -2.02 -15.32 -15.25
C ILE A 162 -3.45 -15.44 -14.73
N HIS A 163 -3.68 -15.24 -13.43
CA HIS A 163 -5.03 -15.23 -12.85
C HIS A 163 -5.94 -14.24 -13.57
N SER A 164 -5.47 -13.01 -13.77
CA SER A 164 -6.25 -11.95 -14.42
C SER A 164 -6.59 -12.29 -15.87
N ILE A 165 -5.65 -12.85 -16.64
CA ILE A 165 -5.87 -13.24 -18.04
C ILE A 165 -6.88 -14.39 -18.11
N ILE A 166 -6.68 -15.44 -17.30
CA ILE A 166 -7.58 -16.59 -17.26
C ILE A 166 -9.00 -16.16 -16.89
N ASN A 167 -9.16 -15.30 -15.88
CA ASN A 167 -10.48 -14.82 -15.46
C ASN A 167 -11.14 -13.90 -16.50
N SER A 168 -10.38 -13.03 -17.17
CA SER A 168 -10.91 -12.17 -18.23
C SER A 168 -11.40 -12.98 -19.43
N ILE A 169 -10.63 -13.98 -19.88
CA ILE A 169 -11.01 -14.84 -21.00
C ILE A 169 -12.20 -15.74 -20.62
N SER A 170 -12.19 -16.35 -19.44
CA SER A 170 -13.27 -17.25 -19.02
C SER A 170 -14.59 -16.52 -18.79
N TRP A 171 -14.65 -15.66 -17.77
CA TRP A 171 -15.89 -14.99 -17.36
C TRP A 171 -16.31 -13.88 -18.32
N GLY A 172 -15.35 -13.17 -18.92
CA GLY A 172 -15.63 -12.04 -19.80
C GLY A 172 -15.96 -12.44 -21.24
N ILE A 173 -15.15 -13.32 -21.83
CA ILE A 173 -15.23 -13.62 -23.27
C ILE A 173 -15.97 -14.94 -23.52
N LEU A 174 -15.53 -16.05 -22.92
CA LEU A 174 -16.06 -17.38 -23.25
C LEU A 174 -17.52 -17.55 -22.82
N LEU A 175 -17.92 -17.06 -21.64
CA LEU A 175 -19.33 -17.11 -21.24
C LEU A 175 -20.23 -16.32 -22.20
N LEU A 176 -19.76 -15.15 -22.67
CA LEU A 176 -20.48 -14.32 -23.62
C LEU A 176 -20.59 -15.02 -24.98
N ILE A 177 -19.50 -15.64 -25.46
CA ILE A 177 -19.50 -16.45 -26.68
C ILE A 177 -20.51 -17.60 -26.54
N GLY A 178 -20.49 -18.35 -25.44
CA GLY A 178 -21.45 -19.43 -25.19
C GLY A 178 -22.90 -18.92 -25.26
N ALA A 179 -23.19 -17.76 -24.66
CA ALA A 179 -24.52 -17.15 -24.72
C ALA A 179 -24.91 -16.72 -26.15
N ILE A 180 -23.99 -16.12 -26.91
CA ILE A 180 -24.18 -15.74 -28.31
C ILE A 180 -24.42 -16.99 -29.17
N THR A 181 -23.65 -18.05 -28.99
CA THR A 181 -23.82 -19.34 -29.67
C THR A 181 -25.23 -19.88 -29.48
N ALA A 182 -25.73 -19.93 -28.23
CA ALA A 182 -27.11 -20.36 -27.98
C ALA A 182 -28.14 -19.40 -28.57
N ARG A 183 -27.88 -18.09 -28.55
CA ARG A 183 -28.81 -17.08 -29.09
C ARG A 183 -28.99 -17.19 -30.60
N TYR A 184 -27.93 -17.43 -31.37
CA TYR A 184 -28.00 -17.42 -32.83
C TYR A 184 -28.18 -18.81 -33.44
N LEU A 185 -27.46 -19.83 -32.96
CA LEU A 185 -27.48 -21.16 -33.58
C LEU A 185 -28.73 -21.96 -33.22
N ARG A 186 -29.42 -21.63 -32.12
CA ARG A 186 -30.68 -22.29 -31.72
C ARG A 186 -31.80 -22.12 -32.76
N HIS A 187 -31.77 -21.06 -33.55
CA HIS A 187 -32.81 -20.79 -34.55
C HIS A 187 -32.57 -21.50 -35.90
N ILE A 188 -31.42 -22.15 -36.07
CA ILE A 188 -31.07 -22.86 -37.30
C ILE A 188 -31.62 -24.29 -37.20
N GLN A 189 -32.72 -24.57 -37.90
CA GLN A 189 -33.41 -25.86 -37.86
C GLN A 189 -32.52 -27.06 -38.28
N ALA A 190 -31.49 -26.82 -39.10
CA ALA A 190 -30.52 -27.84 -39.51
C ALA A 190 -29.55 -28.27 -38.40
N LEU A 191 -29.43 -27.50 -37.30
CA LEU A 191 -28.46 -27.73 -36.22
C LEU A 191 -29.11 -28.30 -34.95
N TRP A 192 -30.12 -29.16 -35.11
CA TRP A 192 -30.93 -29.84 -34.09
C TRP A 192 -30.30 -29.99 -32.67
N LEU A 193 -29.15 -30.67 -32.52
CA LEU A 193 -28.42 -30.77 -31.23
C LEU A 193 -27.06 -30.05 -31.20
N VAL A 194 -26.56 -29.60 -32.35
CA VAL A 194 -25.20 -29.06 -32.47
C VAL A 194 -25.04 -27.76 -31.69
N TRP A 195 -26.05 -26.88 -31.73
CA TRP A 195 -26.02 -25.62 -30.98
C TRP A 195 -25.95 -25.86 -29.47
N PHE A 196 -26.62 -26.91 -28.97
CA PHE A 196 -26.69 -27.24 -27.56
C PHE A 196 -25.33 -27.76 -27.06
N TYR A 197 -24.71 -28.70 -27.79
CA TYR A 197 -23.37 -29.19 -27.43
C TYR A 197 -22.30 -28.11 -27.59
N ALA A 198 -22.39 -27.25 -28.60
CA ALA A 198 -21.48 -26.12 -28.76
C ALA A 198 -21.60 -25.12 -27.60
N HIS A 199 -22.83 -24.73 -27.23
CA HIS A 199 -23.09 -23.88 -26.07
C HIS A 199 -22.59 -24.54 -24.78
N ALA A 200 -23.02 -25.78 -24.51
CA ALA A 200 -22.66 -26.50 -23.28
C ALA A 200 -21.15 -26.70 -23.15
N GLY A 201 -20.47 -27.05 -24.25
CA GLY A 201 -19.02 -27.21 -24.27
C GLY A 201 -18.27 -25.92 -23.97
N VAL A 202 -18.65 -24.80 -24.61
CA VAL A 202 -18.03 -23.49 -24.35
C VAL A 202 -18.29 -23.03 -22.91
N GLN A 203 -19.51 -23.19 -22.41
CA GLN A 203 -19.87 -22.81 -21.03
C GLN A 203 -19.13 -23.65 -19.98
N LEU A 204 -19.07 -24.97 -20.18
CA LEU A 204 -18.36 -25.87 -19.26
C LEU A 204 -16.86 -25.55 -19.21
N TYR A 205 -16.25 -25.29 -20.38
CA TYR A 205 -14.84 -24.92 -20.46
C TYR A 205 -14.56 -23.55 -19.81
N ALA A 206 -15.45 -22.57 -20.02
CA ALA A 206 -15.35 -21.26 -19.39
C ALA A 206 -15.40 -21.35 -17.86
N VAL A 207 -16.37 -22.08 -17.31
CA VAL A 207 -16.49 -22.28 -15.85
C VAL A 207 -15.26 -23.01 -15.30
N PHE A 208 -14.80 -24.06 -15.97
CA PHE A 208 -13.59 -24.78 -15.55
C PHE A 208 -12.37 -23.85 -15.47
N LEU A 209 -12.05 -23.13 -16.55
CA LEU A 209 -10.94 -22.16 -16.55
C LEU A 209 -11.14 -21.06 -15.49
N GLY A 210 -12.36 -20.56 -15.33
CA GLY A 210 -12.68 -19.54 -14.35
C GLY A 210 -12.44 -20.00 -12.90
N THR A 211 -12.74 -21.27 -12.59
CA THR A 211 -12.45 -21.84 -11.25
C THR A 211 -10.95 -22.04 -11.01
N VAL A 212 -10.19 -22.46 -12.03
CA VAL A 212 -8.73 -22.55 -11.96
C VAL A 212 -8.11 -21.17 -11.75
N GLY A 213 -8.55 -20.17 -12.54
CA GLY A 213 -8.16 -18.78 -12.38
C GLY A 213 -8.44 -18.30 -10.96
N PHE A 214 -9.67 -18.43 -10.48
CA PHE A 214 -10.06 -18.04 -9.12
C PHE A 214 -9.16 -18.67 -8.03
N SER A 215 -8.86 -19.98 -8.16
CA SER A 215 -7.99 -20.69 -7.22
C SER A 215 -6.56 -20.12 -7.19
N ILE A 216 -6.01 -19.75 -8.34
CA ILE A 216 -4.71 -19.05 -8.42
C ILE A 216 -4.78 -17.69 -7.72
N GLY A 217 -5.88 -16.95 -7.88
CA GLY A 217 -6.11 -15.67 -7.21
C GLY A 217 -6.11 -15.79 -5.68
N ILE A 218 -6.75 -16.85 -5.15
CA ILE A 218 -6.70 -17.17 -3.73
C ILE A 218 -5.27 -17.50 -3.30
N SER A 219 -4.54 -18.34 -4.05
CA SER A 219 -3.15 -18.69 -3.73
C SER A 219 -2.23 -17.46 -3.68
N VAL A 220 -2.44 -16.47 -4.55
CA VAL A 220 -1.70 -15.20 -4.51
C VAL A 220 -2.00 -14.41 -3.25
N THR A 221 -3.26 -14.38 -2.82
CA THR A 221 -3.69 -13.64 -1.62
C THR A 221 -3.24 -14.32 -0.32
N THR A 222 -3.24 -15.65 -0.27
CA THR A 222 -2.88 -16.40 0.95
C THR A 222 -1.38 -16.59 1.13
N ARG A 223 -0.55 -16.28 0.12
CA ARG A 223 0.91 -16.35 0.25
C ARG A 223 1.39 -15.22 1.17
N PRO A 224 2.20 -15.51 2.20
CA PRO A 224 2.81 -14.48 3.01
C PRO A 224 3.71 -13.62 2.13
N LYS A 225 3.63 -12.29 2.28
CA LYS A 225 4.60 -11.38 1.70
C LYS A 225 5.93 -11.72 2.36
N SER A 226 6.92 -12.18 1.59
CA SER A 226 8.25 -12.46 2.12
C SER A 226 8.82 -11.18 2.76
N PRO A 227 9.47 -11.29 3.93
CA PRO A 227 10.16 -10.16 4.55
C PRO A 227 11.28 -9.60 3.68
#